data_AF-A0A1S1EF27-F1
#
_entry.id   AF-A0A1S1EF27-F1
#
_cell.length_a   1.000
_cell.length_b   1.000
_cell.length_c   1.000
_cell.angle_alpha   90.00
_cell.angle_beta   90.00
_cell.angle_gamma   90.00
#
_symmetry.space_group_name_H-M   'P 1'
#
loop_
_entity.id
_entity.type
_entity.pdbx_description
1 polymer ?
#
loop_
_entity_poly.entity_id
_entity_poly.type
_entity_poly.pdbx_seq_one_letter_code
_entity_poly.pdbx_strand_id
1 'polypeptide(L)'
;MSDASTPPRPLAISPSRASDYKRCPLQYRLRAIDKIPEPSTEAQVKGTLVHAVLEEMFAWPREQRTYPAAVKRLKPNWEKMREDDPSCAEPVEDEYQLLVDARTLLRGYFTMENPLGFDAHAQEMPVDFTLPNGVPVRGFIDRVDIAPTGEVRVVDYKTGKKPLPRYSQDAQFQMRFYALVYWRMFGVVPTQLKLMYLKVMDSMILAPSREELEYFERDLAELWWKIEADGKSGNFRPQQSKLCGWCAFQHLCPVFGGTPPAYPGWPGSRAEESNDGGAPEAGPEA
;
A
#
# COMPACT_ATOMS: atom_id res chain seq x y z
N MET A 1 30.30 19.99 7.54
CA MET A 1 30.45 18.77 8.36
C MET A 1 29.50 17.76 7.77
N SER A 2 30.06 16.71 7.18
CA SER A 2 29.39 15.71 6.35
C SER A 2 28.40 14.90 7.19
N ASP A 3 27.12 15.01 6.83
CA ASP A 3 26.05 14.20 7.39
C ASP A 3 26.28 12.75 6.97
N ALA A 4 26.44 11.85 7.94
CA ALA A 4 26.66 10.44 7.69
C ALA A 4 25.36 9.86 7.14
N SER A 5 25.25 9.81 5.80
CA SER A 5 24.10 9.28 5.10
C SER A 5 23.86 7.85 5.53
N THR A 6 22.80 7.64 6.32
CA THR A 6 22.22 6.31 6.52
C THR A 6 22.10 5.62 5.17
N PRO A 7 22.61 4.38 5.00
CA PRO A 7 22.51 3.68 3.73
C PRO A 7 21.05 3.62 3.29
N PRO A 8 20.75 3.80 1.99
CA PRO A 8 19.38 3.79 1.51
C PRO A 8 18.74 2.46 1.87
N ARG A 9 17.60 2.51 2.56
CA ARG A 9 16.83 1.33 2.95
C ARG A 9 16.62 0.44 1.70
N PRO A 10 16.90 -0.86 1.77
CA PRO A 10 16.79 -1.73 0.60
C PRO A 10 15.39 -1.74 0.01
N LEU A 11 15.36 -1.99 -1.30
CA LEU A 11 14.10 -2.08 -2.03
C LEU A 11 13.32 -3.33 -1.66
N ALA A 12 12.01 -3.15 -1.66
CA ALA A 12 11.01 -4.17 -1.47
C ALA A 12 9.81 -3.83 -2.37
N ILE A 13 9.13 -4.85 -2.87
CA ILE A 13 7.94 -4.69 -3.69
C ILE A 13 6.71 -4.45 -2.82
N SER A 14 5.84 -3.57 -3.28
CA SER A 14 4.51 -3.31 -2.74
C SER A 14 3.51 -3.36 -3.90
N PRO A 15 2.19 -3.41 -3.66
CA PRO A 15 1.20 -3.37 -4.74
C PRO A 15 1.35 -2.14 -5.64
N SER A 16 1.60 -0.96 -5.05
CA SER A 16 1.81 0.29 -5.79
C SER A 16 3.08 0.25 -6.63
N ARG A 17 4.21 -0.18 -6.05
CA ARG A 17 5.50 -0.32 -6.75
C ARG A 17 5.44 -1.32 -7.89
N ALA A 18 4.79 -2.46 -7.68
CA ALA A 18 4.55 -3.46 -8.72
C ALA A 18 3.74 -2.86 -9.88
N SER A 19 2.68 -2.11 -9.55
CA SER A 19 1.83 -1.45 -10.54
C SER A 19 2.58 -0.37 -11.32
N ASP A 20 3.42 0.42 -10.65
CA ASP A 20 4.25 1.44 -11.29
C ASP A 20 5.24 0.83 -12.28
N TYR A 21 5.93 -0.24 -11.90
CA TYR A 21 6.88 -0.91 -12.79
C TYR A 21 6.18 -1.52 -14.00
N LYS A 22 5.06 -2.23 -13.77
CA LYS A 22 4.23 -2.81 -14.86
C LYS A 22 3.69 -1.74 -15.80
N ARG A 23 3.41 -0.53 -15.30
CA ARG A 23 2.92 0.60 -16.10
C ARG A 23 4.04 1.25 -16.90
N CYS A 24 5.18 1.50 -16.26
CA CYS A 24 6.34 2.14 -16.86
C CYS A 24 7.59 1.96 -15.96
N PRO A 25 8.60 1.17 -16.38
CA PRO A 25 9.83 1.01 -15.61
C PRO A 25 10.53 2.33 -15.25
N LEU A 26 10.52 3.33 -16.14
CA LEU A 26 11.08 4.66 -15.83
C LEU A 26 10.32 5.36 -14.71
N GLN A 27 8.99 5.27 -14.67
CA GLN A 27 8.20 5.85 -13.58
C GLN A 27 8.53 5.17 -12.25
N TYR A 28 8.63 3.84 -12.24
CA TYR A 28 9.06 3.09 -11.07
C TYR A 28 10.41 3.56 -10.57
N ARG A 29 11.40 3.70 -11.46
CA ARG A 29 12.73 4.18 -11.11
C ARG A 29 12.66 5.57 -10.45
N LEU A 30 12.04 6.55 -11.10
CA LEU A 30 12.01 7.93 -10.62
C LEU A 30 11.33 8.06 -9.24
N ARG A 31 10.30 7.25 -9.00
CA ARG A 31 9.57 7.24 -7.73
C ARG A 31 10.26 6.42 -6.63
N ALA A 32 10.64 5.18 -6.92
CA ALA A 32 11.09 4.23 -5.91
C ALA A 32 12.60 4.29 -5.65
N ILE A 33 13.39 4.66 -6.66
CA ILE A 33 14.86 4.66 -6.61
C ILE A 33 15.39 6.08 -6.48
N ASP A 34 15.12 6.95 -7.46
CA ASP A 34 15.57 8.34 -7.44
C ASP A 34 14.82 9.15 -6.35
N LYS A 35 13.64 8.67 -5.91
CA LYS A 35 12.77 9.31 -4.90
C LYS A 35 12.47 10.76 -5.21
N ILE A 36 12.21 11.05 -6.49
CA ILE A 36 11.83 12.39 -6.93
C ILE A 36 10.52 12.78 -6.23
N PRO A 37 10.48 13.92 -5.51
CA PRO A 37 9.26 14.37 -4.84
C PRO A 37 8.10 14.50 -5.82
N GLU A 38 6.95 13.95 -5.43
CA GLU A 38 5.69 14.14 -6.13
C GLU A 38 4.73 14.86 -5.20
N PRO A 39 4.09 15.96 -5.64
CA PRO A 39 3.07 16.60 -4.83
C PRO A 39 1.92 15.61 -4.62
N SER A 40 1.47 15.50 -3.37
CA SER A 40 0.24 14.78 -3.07
C SER A 40 -0.93 15.48 -3.74
N THR A 41 -1.94 14.71 -4.16
CA THR A 41 -3.22 15.26 -4.60
C THR A 41 -4.17 15.38 -3.42
N GLU A 42 -5.13 16.31 -3.48
CA GLU A 42 -6.19 16.42 -2.44
C GLU A 42 -6.92 15.08 -2.23
N ALA A 43 -7.09 14.29 -3.30
CA ALA A 43 -7.70 12.96 -3.23
C ALA A 43 -6.88 11.97 -2.39
N GLN A 44 -5.54 12.02 -2.47
CA GLN A 44 -4.66 11.20 -1.62
C GLN A 44 -4.71 11.67 -0.17
N VAL A 45 -4.63 12.99 0.07
CA VAL A 45 -4.73 13.58 1.42
C VAL A 45 -6.04 13.18 2.10
N LYS A 46 -7.16 13.31 1.38
CA LYS A 46 -8.48 12.84 1.85
C LYS A 46 -8.50 11.34 2.15
N GLY A 47 -7.84 10.54 1.32
CA GLY A 47 -7.68 9.10 1.53
C GLY A 47 -7.00 8.81 2.87
N THR A 48 -5.83 9.39 3.08
CA THR A 48 -5.05 9.24 4.32
C THR A 48 -5.84 9.68 5.54
N LEU A 49 -6.54 10.82 5.48
CA LEU A 49 -7.37 11.30 6.58
C LEU A 49 -8.49 10.31 6.95
N VAL A 50 -9.16 9.73 5.96
CA VAL A 50 -10.21 8.74 6.21
C VAL A 50 -9.66 7.44 6.79
N HIS A 51 -8.50 6.97 6.31
CA HIS A 51 -7.85 5.77 6.85
C HIS A 51 -7.43 6.00 8.31
N ALA A 52 -6.79 7.13 8.63
CA ALA A 52 -6.38 7.47 10.00
C ALA A 52 -7.57 7.48 10.98
N VAL A 53 -8.72 8.03 10.57
CA VAL A 53 -9.93 8.00 11.42
C VAL A 53 -10.48 6.58 11.58
N LEU A 54 -10.47 5.75 10.55
CA LEU A 54 -10.94 4.37 10.64
C LEU A 54 -10.01 3.52 11.53
N GLU A 55 -8.70 3.66 11.36
CA GLU A 55 -7.68 3.04 12.21
C GLU A 55 -7.90 3.43 13.68
N GLU A 56 -7.98 4.73 13.97
CA GLU A 56 -8.21 5.24 15.33
C GLU A 56 -9.52 4.68 15.91
N MET A 57 -10.60 4.67 15.13
CA MET A 57 -11.91 4.19 15.55
C MET A 57 -11.88 2.73 16.03
N PHE A 58 -11.11 1.87 15.35
CA PHE A 58 -11.04 0.46 15.71
C PHE A 58 -10.29 0.20 17.03
N ALA A 59 -9.51 1.18 17.53
CA ALA A 59 -8.91 1.12 18.86
C ALA A 59 -9.91 1.43 19.99
N TRP A 60 -11.10 1.98 19.70
CA TRP A 60 -12.10 2.33 20.72
C TRP A 60 -12.87 1.09 21.20
N PRO A 61 -13.52 1.17 22.39
CA PRO A 61 -14.57 0.23 22.77
C PRO A 61 -15.67 0.17 21.72
N ARG A 62 -16.22 -1.02 21.47
CA ARG A 62 -17.21 -1.27 20.40
C ARG A 62 -18.36 -0.27 20.46
N GLU A 63 -18.91 -0.03 21.63
CA GLU A 63 -20.09 0.83 21.86
C GLU A 63 -19.84 2.29 21.45
N GLN A 64 -18.58 2.71 21.36
CA GLN A 64 -18.18 4.06 20.98
C GLN A 64 -17.93 4.22 19.47
N ARG A 65 -17.83 3.11 18.71
CA ARG A 65 -17.57 3.10 17.26
C ARG A 65 -18.81 3.49 16.48
N THR A 66 -19.25 4.73 16.66
CA THR A 66 -20.44 5.30 16.02
C THR A 66 -20.05 6.29 14.94
N TYR A 67 -20.89 6.45 13.91
CA TYR A 67 -20.64 7.41 12.85
C TYR A 67 -20.42 8.85 13.38
N PRO A 68 -21.24 9.38 14.32
CA PRO A 68 -20.98 10.69 14.90
C PRO A 68 -19.64 10.79 15.64
N ALA A 69 -19.21 9.73 16.34
CA ALA A 69 -17.92 9.70 17.02
C ALA A 69 -16.76 9.74 16.00
N ALA A 70 -16.80 8.91 14.96
CA ALA A 70 -15.81 8.90 13.88
C ALA A 70 -15.71 10.27 13.17
N VAL A 71 -16.84 10.90 12.86
CA VAL A 71 -16.86 12.22 12.22
C VAL A 71 -16.20 13.30 13.10
N LYS A 72 -16.37 13.24 14.42
CA LYS A 72 -15.69 14.17 15.36
C LYS A 72 -14.17 14.04 15.34
N ARG A 73 -13.62 12.95 14.82
CA ARG A 73 -12.19 12.69 14.74
C ARG A 73 -11.53 13.14 13.44
N LEU A 74 -12.31 13.58 12.44
CA LEU A 74 -11.78 14.15 11.21
C LEU A 74 -10.88 15.38 11.47
N LYS A 75 -11.37 16.36 12.24
CA LYS A 75 -10.59 17.57 12.51
C LYS A 75 -9.31 17.31 13.32
N PRO A 76 -9.35 16.57 14.44
CA PRO A 76 -8.13 16.22 15.19
C PRO A 76 -7.11 15.42 14.37
N ASN A 77 -7.56 14.47 13.53
CA ASN A 77 -6.62 13.73 12.66
C ASN A 77 -6.06 14.63 11.56
N TRP A 78 -6.84 15.56 11.03
CA TRP A 78 -6.36 16.53 10.06
C TRP A 78 -5.30 17.46 10.65
N GLU A 79 -5.53 17.97 11.86
CA GLU A 79 -4.56 18.78 12.61
C GLU A 79 -3.26 18.01 12.83
N LYS A 80 -3.35 16.75 13.30
CA LYS A 80 -2.19 15.89 13.48
C LYS A 80 -1.43 15.63 12.18
N MET A 81 -2.12 15.33 11.08
CA MET A 81 -1.48 15.12 9.77
C MET A 81 -0.67 16.34 9.32
N ARG A 82 -1.19 17.56 9.55
CA ARG A 82 -0.50 18.81 9.22
C ARG A 82 0.69 19.10 10.13
N GLU A 83 0.62 18.66 11.39
CA GLU A 83 1.75 18.75 12.33
C GLU A 83 2.87 17.79 11.93
N ASP A 84 2.53 16.55 11.57
CA ASP A 84 3.47 15.51 11.16
C ASP A 84 4.10 15.82 9.77
N ASP A 85 3.31 16.34 8.84
CA ASP A 85 3.75 16.74 7.49
C ASP A 85 2.98 17.98 6.99
N PRO A 86 3.53 19.20 7.16
CA PRO A 86 2.89 20.42 6.69
C PRO A 86 2.61 20.46 5.18
N SER A 87 3.37 19.71 4.37
CA SER A 87 3.19 19.69 2.90
C SER A 87 1.87 19.02 2.48
N CYS A 88 1.25 18.23 3.37
CA CYS A 88 -0.04 17.60 3.09
C CYS A 88 -1.19 18.64 2.93
N ALA A 89 -1.00 19.87 3.42
CA ALA A 89 -1.97 20.95 3.26
C ALA A 89 -1.85 21.69 1.92
N GLU A 90 -0.71 21.61 1.22
CA GLU A 90 -0.47 22.32 -0.05
C GLU A 90 -1.52 22.03 -1.13
N PRO A 91 -1.97 20.78 -1.37
CA PRO A 91 -2.97 20.51 -2.40
C PRO A 91 -4.42 20.77 -1.95
N VAL A 92 -4.65 21.22 -0.72
CA VAL A 92 -6.00 21.41 -0.15
C VAL A 92 -6.41 22.87 -0.33
N GLU A 93 -7.31 23.13 -1.29
CA GLU A 93 -7.81 24.50 -1.56
C GLU A 93 -8.86 24.94 -0.54
N ASP A 94 -9.72 24.01 -0.10
CA ASP A 94 -10.80 24.26 0.86
C ASP A 94 -10.82 23.17 1.93
N GLU A 95 -10.32 23.51 3.13
CA GLU A 95 -10.32 22.61 4.28
C GLU A 95 -11.73 22.17 4.68
N TYR A 96 -12.71 23.07 4.61
CA TYR A 96 -14.09 22.72 4.97
C TYR A 96 -14.65 21.68 3.99
N GLN A 97 -14.41 21.86 2.70
CA GLN A 97 -14.85 20.90 1.69
C GLN A 97 -14.14 19.55 1.84
N LEU A 98 -12.84 19.53 2.15
CA LEU A 98 -12.10 18.30 2.47
C LEU A 98 -12.77 17.51 3.60
N LEU A 99 -13.12 18.18 4.71
CA LEU A 99 -13.76 17.55 5.86
C LEU A 99 -15.18 17.07 5.54
N VAL A 100 -15.94 17.82 4.74
CA VAL A 100 -17.29 17.43 4.27
C VAL A 100 -17.23 16.17 3.39
N ASP A 101 -16.25 16.09 2.50
CA ASP A 101 -16.03 14.95 1.63
C ASP A 101 -15.57 13.72 2.43
N ALA A 102 -14.61 13.89 3.35
CA ALA A 102 -14.13 12.83 4.22
C ALA A 102 -15.27 12.26 5.10
N ARG A 103 -16.13 13.13 5.65
CA ARG A 103 -17.37 12.73 6.34
C ARG A 103 -18.27 11.86 5.46
N THR A 104 -18.39 12.18 4.17
CA THR A 104 -19.18 11.37 3.23
C THR A 104 -18.58 9.98 3.00
N LEU A 105 -17.26 9.86 2.97
CA LEU A 105 -16.58 8.57 2.86
C LEU A 105 -16.75 7.73 4.15
N LEU A 106 -16.66 8.35 5.33
CA LEU A 106 -16.97 7.68 6.59
C LEU A 106 -18.41 7.17 6.61
N ARG A 107 -19.38 7.97 6.12
CA ARG A 107 -20.76 7.51 5.99
C ARG A 107 -20.84 6.26 5.11
N GLY A 108 -20.06 6.23 4.02
CA GLY A 108 -19.95 5.06 3.16
C GLY A 108 -19.53 3.80 3.91
N TYR A 109 -18.51 3.90 4.76
CA TYR A 109 -18.08 2.81 5.63
C TYR A 109 -19.21 2.30 6.53
N PHE A 110 -19.85 3.21 7.28
CA PHE A 110 -20.93 2.87 8.23
C PHE A 110 -22.21 2.34 7.57
N THR A 111 -22.43 2.61 6.29
CA THR A 111 -23.51 1.98 5.51
C THR A 111 -23.17 0.53 5.17
N MET A 112 -21.89 0.23 4.94
CA MET A 112 -21.45 -1.09 4.48
C MET A 112 -21.19 -2.07 5.63
N GLU A 113 -20.78 -1.58 6.79
CA GLU A 113 -20.46 -2.39 7.96
C GLU A 113 -20.93 -1.75 9.27
N ASN A 114 -21.25 -2.60 10.24
CA ASN A 114 -21.54 -2.20 11.61
C ASN A 114 -20.34 -2.53 12.52
N PRO A 115 -19.45 -1.56 12.82
CA PRO A 115 -18.26 -1.80 13.65
C PRO A 115 -18.56 -2.09 15.13
N LEU A 116 -19.82 -2.00 15.55
CA LEU A 116 -20.26 -2.44 16.88
C LEU A 116 -20.23 -3.98 17.03
N GLY A 117 -20.30 -4.71 15.91
CA GLY A 117 -20.51 -6.17 15.90
C GLY A 117 -19.24 -7.01 15.98
N PHE A 118 -18.06 -6.43 15.80
CA PHE A 118 -16.80 -7.17 15.72
C PHE A 118 -15.61 -6.30 16.13
N ASP A 119 -14.49 -6.94 16.44
CA ASP A 119 -13.19 -6.27 16.59
C ASP A 119 -12.31 -6.58 15.39
N ALA A 120 -11.45 -5.62 15.05
CA ALA A 120 -10.31 -5.90 14.20
C ALA A 120 -9.24 -6.62 15.00
N HIS A 121 -8.61 -7.63 14.40
CA HIS A 121 -7.43 -8.26 14.96
C HIS A 121 -6.20 -7.35 14.84
N ALA A 122 -6.06 -6.66 13.72
CA ALA A 122 -5.03 -5.66 13.48
C ALA A 122 -5.56 -4.52 12.59
N GLN A 123 -5.03 -3.31 12.78
CA GLN A 123 -5.20 -2.15 11.89
C GLN A 123 -3.83 -1.68 11.43
N GLU A 124 -3.73 -1.15 10.21
CA GLU A 124 -2.49 -0.64 9.61
C GLU A 124 -1.31 -1.60 9.86
N MET A 125 -1.56 -2.89 9.65
CA MET A 125 -0.63 -3.95 10.03
C MET A 125 0.62 -3.84 9.16
N PRO A 126 1.80 -3.53 9.74
CA PRO A 126 3.01 -3.34 8.96
C PRO A 126 3.46 -4.66 8.36
N VAL A 127 3.87 -4.59 7.10
CA VAL A 127 4.51 -5.67 6.36
C VAL A 127 5.92 -5.22 6.02
N ASP A 128 6.91 -5.97 6.51
CA ASP A 128 8.29 -5.93 6.01
C ASP A 128 8.88 -7.33 6.14
N PHE A 129 8.78 -8.09 5.04
CA PHE A 129 9.04 -9.53 5.03
C PHE A 129 9.76 -9.94 3.74
N THR A 130 10.49 -11.06 3.75
CA THR A 130 11.03 -11.67 2.52
C THR A 130 10.33 -12.99 2.31
N LEU A 131 9.61 -13.11 1.20
CA LEU A 131 8.87 -14.31 0.84
C LEU A 131 9.83 -15.50 0.69
N PRO A 132 9.36 -16.76 0.85
CA PRO A 132 10.20 -17.95 0.72
C PRO A 132 10.96 -18.05 -0.62
N ASN A 133 10.44 -17.43 -1.67
CA ASN A 133 11.07 -17.34 -3.00
C ASN A 133 12.12 -16.22 -3.12
N GLY A 134 12.49 -15.55 -2.02
CA GLY A 134 13.47 -14.48 -1.99
C GLY A 134 12.94 -13.08 -2.34
N VAL A 135 11.65 -12.91 -2.60
CA VAL A 135 11.09 -11.60 -2.95
C VAL A 135 10.88 -10.76 -1.68
N PRO A 136 11.53 -9.59 -1.55
CA PRO A 136 11.30 -8.68 -0.44
C PRO A 136 9.99 -7.92 -0.63
N VAL A 137 9.08 -7.99 0.32
CA VAL A 137 7.77 -7.33 0.32
C VAL A 137 7.67 -6.29 1.43
N ARG A 138 7.08 -5.14 1.13
CA ARG A 138 6.83 -4.08 2.12
C ARG A 138 5.50 -3.38 1.87
N GLY A 139 4.79 -3.03 2.93
CA GLY A 139 3.53 -2.30 2.84
C GLY A 139 2.77 -2.31 4.15
N PHE A 140 1.47 -2.06 4.07
CA PHE A 140 0.55 -2.08 5.20
C PHE A 140 -0.75 -2.75 4.76
N ILE A 141 -1.33 -3.55 5.64
CA ILE A 141 -2.69 -4.09 5.48
C ILE A 141 -3.62 -3.24 6.34
N ASP A 142 -4.55 -2.51 5.73
CA ASP A 142 -5.42 -1.56 6.44
C ASP A 142 -6.15 -2.22 7.63
N ARG A 143 -6.72 -3.42 7.42
CA ARG A 143 -7.40 -4.17 8.47
C ARG A 143 -7.33 -5.68 8.28
N VAL A 144 -7.12 -6.40 9.38
CA VAL A 144 -7.31 -7.85 9.48
C VAL A 144 -8.37 -8.14 10.52
N ASP A 145 -9.36 -8.94 10.16
CA ASP A 145 -10.38 -9.48 11.09
C ASP A 145 -10.16 -10.99 11.25
N ILE A 146 -10.32 -11.51 12.46
CA ILE A 146 -10.31 -12.95 12.74
C ILE A 146 -11.61 -13.30 13.46
N ALA A 147 -12.42 -14.17 12.85
CA ALA A 147 -13.66 -14.65 13.45
C ALA A 147 -13.39 -15.60 14.63
N PRO A 148 -14.34 -15.81 15.56
CA PRO A 148 -14.19 -16.80 16.64
C PRO A 148 -13.94 -18.23 16.12
N THR A 149 -14.34 -18.53 14.89
CA THR A 149 -14.10 -19.79 14.17
C THR A 149 -12.68 -19.91 13.62
N GLY A 150 -11.87 -18.86 13.70
CA GLY A 150 -10.51 -18.78 13.13
C GLY A 150 -10.47 -18.32 11.67
N GLU A 151 -11.61 -18.06 11.04
CA GLU A 151 -11.65 -17.56 9.66
C GLU A 151 -11.08 -16.14 9.58
N VAL A 152 -10.15 -15.94 8.65
CA VAL A 152 -9.44 -14.67 8.49
C VAL A 152 -10.02 -13.86 7.33
N ARG A 153 -10.25 -12.57 7.58
CA ARG A 153 -10.65 -11.60 6.55
C ARG A 153 -9.63 -10.46 6.48
N VAL A 154 -9.03 -10.27 5.31
CA VAL A 154 -8.15 -9.13 5.00
C VAL A 154 -8.97 -8.05 4.29
N VAL A 155 -8.92 -6.82 4.81
CA VAL A 155 -9.74 -5.69 4.35
C VAL A 155 -8.85 -4.51 3.96
N ASP A 156 -9.22 -3.84 2.87
CA ASP A 156 -8.58 -2.61 2.36
C ASP A 156 -9.67 -1.59 2.00
N TYR A 157 -9.43 -0.33 2.34
CA TYR A 157 -10.35 0.77 2.09
C TYR A 157 -9.94 1.54 0.83
N LYS A 158 -10.93 1.88 0.00
CA LYS A 158 -10.75 2.73 -1.17
C LYS A 158 -11.71 3.91 -1.12
N THR A 159 -11.12 5.10 -1.08
CA THR A 159 -11.84 6.38 -1.09
C THR A 159 -12.12 6.90 -2.51
N GLY A 160 -11.46 6.31 -3.52
CA GLY A 160 -11.62 6.64 -4.94
C GLY A 160 -12.83 5.99 -5.62
N LYS A 161 -12.87 6.10 -6.96
CA LYS A 161 -13.90 5.46 -7.78
C LYS A 161 -13.67 3.94 -7.83
N LYS A 162 -14.76 3.17 -7.87
CA LYS A 162 -14.69 1.73 -8.19
C LYS A 162 -14.31 1.57 -9.67
N PRO A 163 -13.27 0.79 -10.01
CA PRO A 163 -12.91 0.53 -11.39
C PRO A 163 -14.02 -0.25 -12.09
N LEU A 164 -14.17 -0.03 -13.40
CA LEU A 164 -15.03 -0.88 -14.23
C LEU A 164 -14.53 -2.33 -14.18
N PRO A 165 -15.39 -3.36 -14.34
CA PRO A 165 -14.99 -4.76 -14.23
C PRO A 165 -13.76 -5.15 -15.08
N ARG A 166 -13.68 -4.64 -16.31
CA ARG A 166 -12.54 -4.85 -17.24
C ARG A 166 -11.19 -4.30 -16.73
N TYR A 167 -11.19 -3.42 -15.73
CA TYR A 167 -10.01 -2.81 -15.12
C TYR A 167 -9.83 -3.26 -13.66
N SER A 168 -10.46 -4.37 -13.26
CA SER A 168 -10.36 -4.90 -11.90
C SER A 168 -9.03 -5.61 -11.62
N GLN A 169 -8.21 -5.90 -12.63
CA GLN A 169 -6.98 -6.69 -12.48
C GLN A 169 -6.00 -6.08 -11.46
N ASP A 170 -5.81 -4.76 -11.47
CA ASP A 170 -4.92 -4.08 -10.50
C ASP A 170 -5.44 -4.23 -9.07
N ALA A 171 -6.76 -4.10 -8.88
CA ALA A 171 -7.40 -4.29 -7.57
C ALA A 171 -7.26 -5.74 -7.09
N GLN A 172 -7.50 -6.72 -7.96
CA GLN A 172 -7.34 -8.12 -7.59
C GLN A 172 -5.87 -8.48 -7.34
N PHE A 173 -4.92 -7.87 -8.06
CA PHE A 173 -3.48 -8.02 -7.81
C PHE A 173 -3.12 -7.54 -6.41
N GLN A 174 -3.58 -6.35 -6.02
CA GLN A 174 -3.38 -5.81 -4.67
C GLN A 174 -3.97 -6.75 -3.60
N MET A 175 -5.20 -7.23 -3.80
CA MET A 175 -5.84 -8.15 -2.86
C MET A 175 -5.06 -9.47 -2.70
N ARG A 176 -4.65 -10.10 -3.82
CA ARG A 176 -3.85 -11.34 -3.79
C ARG A 176 -2.46 -11.12 -3.20
N PHE A 177 -1.87 -9.94 -3.41
CA PHE A 177 -0.59 -9.58 -2.82
C PHE A 177 -0.65 -9.67 -1.29
N TYR A 178 -1.59 -8.97 -0.66
CA TYR A 178 -1.69 -9.00 0.80
C TYR A 178 -2.18 -10.35 1.34
N ALA A 179 -2.98 -11.10 0.56
CA ALA A 179 -3.32 -12.47 0.89
C ALA A 179 -2.09 -13.39 0.98
N LEU A 180 -1.21 -13.32 -0.04
CA LEU A 180 0.04 -14.08 -0.08
C LEU A 180 0.96 -13.69 1.07
N VAL A 181 1.17 -12.39 1.30
CA VAL A 181 2.00 -11.90 2.40
C VAL A 181 1.48 -12.40 3.74
N TYR A 182 0.18 -12.23 4.01
CA TYR A 182 -0.43 -12.69 5.25
C TYR A 182 -0.24 -14.20 5.41
N TRP A 183 -0.52 -14.97 4.36
CA TRP A 183 -0.33 -16.42 4.38
C TRP A 183 1.11 -16.82 4.70
N ARG A 184 2.10 -16.18 4.09
CA ARG A 184 3.51 -16.52 4.36
C ARG A 184 3.99 -16.08 5.74
N MET A 185 3.44 -15.01 6.30
CA MET A 185 3.79 -14.56 7.65
C MET A 185 3.16 -15.43 8.75
N PHE A 186 1.92 -15.87 8.57
CA PHE A 186 1.13 -16.50 9.63
C PHE A 186 0.79 -17.97 9.39
N GLY A 187 1.13 -18.52 8.22
CA GLY A 187 0.81 -19.89 7.84
C GLY A 187 -0.67 -20.14 7.53
N VAL A 188 -1.52 -19.11 7.54
CA VAL A 188 -2.97 -19.20 7.33
C VAL A 188 -3.38 -18.46 6.07
N VAL A 189 -4.02 -19.15 5.12
CA VAL A 189 -4.62 -18.52 3.93
C VAL A 189 -5.88 -17.75 4.36
N PRO A 190 -6.00 -16.44 4.07
CA PRO A 190 -7.23 -15.71 4.38
C PRO A 190 -8.44 -16.30 3.68
N THR A 191 -9.51 -16.57 4.42
CA THR A 191 -10.78 -17.09 3.89
C THR A 191 -11.47 -16.05 3.00
N GLN A 192 -11.28 -14.75 3.30
CA GLN A 192 -11.90 -13.67 2.56
C GLN A 192 -10.96 -12.47 2.40
N LEU A 193 -10.94 -11.91 1.20
CA LEU A 193 -10.33 -10.63 0.88
C LEU A 193 -11.46 -9.66 0.55
N LYS A 194 -11.45 -8.46 1.13
CA LYS A 194 -12.50 -7.47 0.94
C LYS A 194 -11.90 -6.09 0.65
N LEU A 195 -12.18 -5.57 -0.54
CA LEU A 195 -11.82 -4.21 -0.93
C LEU A 195 -13.08 -3.33 -0.91
N MET A 196 -13.14 -2.37 0.01
CA MET A 196 -14.33 -1.55 0.26
C MET A 196 -14.22 -0.20 -0.46
N TYR A 197 -15.09 0.05 -1.43
CA TYR A 197 -15.18 1.34 -2.14
C TYR A 197 -16.16 2.27 -1.44
N LEU A 198 -15.65 3.04 -0.48
CA LEU A 198 -16.44 3.85 0.45
C LEU A 198 -17.33 4.87 -0.26
N LYS A 199 -16.82 5.48 -1.35
CA LYS A 199 -17.56 6.51 -2.11
C LYS A 199 -18.85 6.00 -2.74
N VAL A 200 -18.86 4.74 -3.18
CA VAL A 200 -20.00 4.12 -3.89
C VAL A 200 -20.72 3.08 -3.04
N MET A 201 -20.29 2.86 -1.80
CA MET A 201 -20.88 1.92 -0.85
C MET A 201 -20.93 0.48 -1.39
N ASP A 202 -19.85 0.04 -2.04
CA ASP A 202 -19.78 -1.25 -2.72
C ASP A 202 -18.45 -1.95 -2.41
N SER A 203 -18.42 -3.27 -2.46
CA SER A 203 -17.22 -4.07 -2.19
C SER A 203 -16.80 -4.89 -3.41
N MET A 204 -15.51 -5.25 -3.45
CA MET A 204 -15.03 -6.41 -4.19
C MET A 204 -14.61 -7.46 -3.17
N ILE A 205 -15.10 -8.68 -3.34
CA ILE A 205 -14.83 -9.80 -2.43
C ILE A 205 -14.20 -10.92 -3.24
N LEU A 206 -13.11 -11.49 -2.72
CA LEU A 206 -12.46 -12.68 -3.26
C LEU A 206 -12.25 -13.69 -2.14
N ALA A 207 -12.31 -14.97 -2.46
CA ALA A 207 -11.89 -16.06 -1.59
C ALA A 207 -10.70 -16.74 -2.28
N PRO A 208 -9.45 -16.45 -1.85
CA PRO A 208 -8.27 -16.99 -2.53
C PRO A 208 -8.10 -18.48 -2.22
N SER A 209 -7.73 -19.27 -3.22
CA SER A 209 -7.26 -20.64 -2.98
C SER A 209 -5.76 -20.66 -2.71
N ARG A 210 -5.29 -21.72 -2.05
CA ARG A 210 -3.85 -21.93 -1.84
C ARG A 210 -3.09 -21.99 -3.17
N GLU A 211 -3.61 -22.76 -4.12
CA GLU A 211 -3.02 -22.93 -5.44
C GLU A 211 -2.92 -21.59 -6.17
N GLU A 212 -3.98 -20.77 -6.14
CA GLU A 212 -3.96 -19.42 -6.73
C GLU A 212 -2.85 -18.54 -6.16
N LEU A 213 -2.64 -18.59 -4.84
CA LEU A 213 -1.58 -17.83 -4.18
C LEU A 213 -0.18 -18.37 -4.52
N GLU A 214 -0.03 -19.68 -4.70
CA GLU A 214 1.24 -20.29 -5.15
C GLU A 214 1.57 -19.89 -6.60
N TYR A 215 0.59 -19.81 -7.51
CA TYR A 215 0.79 -19.23 -8.84
C TYR A 215 1.18 -17.76 -8.74
N PHE A 216 0.45 -16.99 -7.94
CA PHE A 216 0.71 -15.56 -7.76
C PHE A 216 2.11 -15.29 -7.19
N GLU A 217 2.59 -16.13 -6.29
CA GLU A 217 3.95 -16.05 -5.73
C GLU A 217 5.03 -16.24 -6.80
N ARG A 218 4.82 -17.16 -7.76
CA ARG A 218 5.72 -17.33 -8.91
C ARG A 218 5.71 -16.10 -9.81
N ASP A 219 4.53 -15.58 -10.15
CA ASP A 219 4.39 -14.37 -10.96
C ASP A 219 5.07 -13.16 -10.30
N LEU A 220 5.00 -13.08 -8.96
CA LEU A 220 5.65 -12.02 -8.19
C LEU A 220 7.17 -12.17 -8.20
N ALA A 221 7.71 -13.39 -8.14
CA ALA A 221 9.14 -13.65 -8.30
C ALA A 221 9.64 -13.22 -9.69
N GLU A 222 8.91 -13.56 -10.75
CA GLU A 222 9.28 -13.14 -12.10
C GLU A 222 9.27 -11.61 -12.27
N LEU A 223 8.27 -10.95 -11.68
CA LEU A 223 8.20 -9.49 -11.67
C LEU A 223 9.39 -8.88 -10.94
N TRP A 224 9.72 -9.42 -9.76
CA TRP A 224 10.84 -8.95 -8.96
C TRP A 224 12.17 -9.14 -9.69
N TRP A 225 12.38 -10.29 -10.31
CA TRP A 225 13.57 -10.56 -11.12
C TRP A 225 13.76 -9.54 -12.25
N LYS A 226 12.68 -9.13 -12.94
CA LYS A 226 12.73 -8.08 -13.97
C LYS A 226 13.13 -6.72 -13.38
N ILE A 227 12.55 -6.36 -12.23
CA ILE A 227 12.87 -5.12 -11.52
C ILE A 227 14.36 -5.09 -11.12
N GLU A 228 14.86 -6.18 -10.55
CA GLU A 228 16.27 -6.29 -10.15
C GLU A 228 17.21 -6.25 -11.35
N ALA A 229 16.86 -6.89 -12.47
CA ALA A 229 17.66 -6.87 -13.69
C ALA A 229 17.78 -5.42 -14.23
N ASP A 230 16.66 -4.71 -14.36
CA ASP A 230 16.66 -3.30 -14.79
C ASP A 230 17.40 -2.39 -13.80
N GLY A 231 17.28 -2.68 -12.50
CA GLY A 231 18.01 -2.01 -11.43
C GLY A 231 19.51 -2.17 -11.57
N LYS A 232 20.00 -3.41 -11.67
CA LYS A 232 21.42 -3.72 -11.79
C LYS A 232 22.03 -3.17 -13.07
N SER A 233 21.27 -3.14 -14.17
CA SER A 233 21.74 -2.57 -15.44
C SER A 233 21.52 -1.06 -15.56
N GLY A 234 20.71 -0.45 -14.69
CA GLY A 234 20.22 0.93 -14.81
C GLY A 234 19.30 1.19 -16.02
N ASN A 235 18.75 0.14 -16.64
CA ASN A 235 18.02 0.26 -17.92
C ASN A 235 16.51 0.28 -17.73
N PHE A 236 15.99 1.39 -17.20
CA PHE A 236 14.56 1.57 -17.00
C PHE A 236 13.90 2.20 -18.22
N ARG A 237 13.43 1.35 -19.14
CA ARG A 237 12.82 1.81 -20.40
C ARG A 237 11.48 2.50 -20.14
N PRO A 238 11.23 3.72 -20.66
CA PRO A 238 9.91 4.33 -20.58
C PRO A 238 8.90 3.56 -21.44
N GLN A 239 7.65 3.49 -20.97
CA GLN A 239 6.56 2.87 -21.71
C GLN A 239 5.45 3.89 -21.97
N GLN A 240 5.28 4.27 -23.24
CA GLN A 240 4.27 5.24 -23.62
C GLN A 240 2.87 4.63 -23.56
N SER A 241 1.93 5.34 -22.93
CA SER A 241 0.52 4.95 -22.86
C SER A 241 -0.37 6.19 -22.74
N LYS A 242 -1.69 5.98 -22.77
CA LYS A 242 -2.67 7.06 -22.51
C LYS A 242 -2.51 7.67 -21.10
N LEU A 243 -1.88 6.96 -20.16
CA LEU A 243 -1.66 7.43 -18.80
C LEU A 243 -0.48 8.42 -18.69
N CYS A 244 0.34 8.59 -19.73
CA CYS A 244 1.46 9.54 -19.71
C CYS A 244 1.00 10.98 -19.46
N GLY A 245 -0.22 11.35 -19.88
CA GLY A 245 -0.81 12.66 -19.62
C GLY A 245 -1.06 12.94 -18.13
N TRP A 246 -1.04 11.92 -17.28
CA TRP A 246 -1.21 12.03 -15.82
C TRP A 246 0.07 11.63 -15.06
N CYS A 247 1.18 11.42 -15.75
CA CYS A 247 2.46 11.09 -15.12
C CYS A 247 3.13 12.37 -14.61
N ALA A 248 3.35 12.48 -13.30
CA ALA A 248 4.04 13.62 -12.67
C ALA A 248 5.46 13.84 -13.22
N PHE A 249 6.09 12.78 -13.72
CA PHE A 249 7.46 12.82 -14.26
C PHE A 249 7.55 13.04 -15.77
N GLN A 250 6.46 13.44 -16.44
CA GLN A 250 6.48 13.61 -17.90
C GLN A 250 7.59 14.57 -18.36
N HIS A 251 7.85 15.64 -17.59
CA HIS A 251 8.90 16.62 -17.85
C HIS A 251 10.34 16.04 -17.77
N LEU A 252 10.52 14.87 -17.15
CA LEU A 252 11.79 14.13 -17.09
C LEU A 252 11.85 12.97 -18.10
N CYS A 253 10.78 12.72 -18.85
CA CYS A 253 10.68 11.53 -19.70
C CYS A 253 11.28 11.76 -21.09
N PRO A 254 12.24 10.93 -21.56
CA PRO A 254 12.85 11.07 -22.89
C PRO A 254 11.87 10.99 -24.06
N VAL A 255 10.76 10.26 -23.91
CA VAL A 255 9.70 10.16 -24.94
C VAL A 255 9.06 11.53 -25.22
N PHE A 256 9.11 12.45 -24.26
CA PHE A 256 8.58 13.80 -24.36
C PHE A 256 9.70 14.87 -24.41
N GLY A 257 10.94 14.46 -24.70
CA GLY A 257 12.10 15.35 -24.74
C GLY A 257 12.68 15.74 -23.38
N GLY A 258 12.18 15.17 -22.28
CA GLY A 258 12.73 15.34 -20.95
C GLY A 258 14.02 14.54 -20.74
N THR A 259 14.80 14.90 -19.72
CA THR A 259 16.01 14.16 -19.34
C THR A 259 15.88 13.70 -17.89
N PRO A 260 15.88 12.38 -17.61
CA PRO A 260 15.88 11.89 -16.25
C PRO A 260 17.23 12.20 -15.58
N PRO A 261 17.27 12.33 -14.24
CA PRO A 261 18.53 12.50 -13.52
C PRO A 261 19.50 11.34 -13.79
N ALA A 262 20.77 11.53 -13.45
CA ALA A 262 21.75 10.44 -13.47
C ALA A 262 21.27 9.31 -12.56
N TYR A 263 21.41 8.06 -13.00
CA TYR A 263 20.97 6.90 -12.21
C TYR A 263 21.84 6.77 -10.96
N PRO A 264 21.26 6.79 -9.74
CA PRO A 264 22.03 6.73 -8.50
C PRO A 264 22.61 5.33 -8.21
N GLY A 265 22.33 4.33 -9.04
CA GLY A 265 22.71 2.95 -8.82
C GLY A 265 21.59 2.13 -8.18
N TRP A 266 21.76 0.80 -8.19
CA TRP A 266 20.83 -0.11 -7.52
C TRP A 266 21.03 0.01 -6.00
N PRO A 267 20.00 0.38 -5.22
CA PRO A 267 20.13 0.57 -3.78
C PRO A 267 20.19 -0.75 -2.99
N GLY A 268 20.31 -1.90 -3.66
CA GLY A 268 20.23 -3.22 -3.03
C GLY A 268 18.79 -3.68 -2.75
N SER A 269 18.66 -4.97 -2.43
CA SER A 269 17.39 -5.56 -1.98
C SER A 269 17.50 -6.10 -0.56
N ARG A 270 16.37 -6.14 0.17
CA ARG A 270 16.37 -6.65 1.55
C ARG A 270 16.80 -8.13 1.60
N ALA A 271 16.53 -8.88 0.55
CA ALA A 271 16.97 -10.27 0.44
C ALA A 271 18.52 -10.39 0.44
N GLU A 272 19.22 -9.39 -0.10
CA GLU A 272 20.69 -9.35 -0.10
C GLU A 272 21.25 -9.09 1.33
N GLU A 273 20.56 -8.31 2.17
CA GLU A 273 20.96 -8.09 3.58
C GLU A 273 20.76 -9.34 4.47
N SER A 274 19.76 -10.18 4.19
CA SER A 274 19.48 -11.38 4.99
C SER A 274 20.52 -12.51 4.82
N ASN A 275 21.45 -12.39 3.87
CA ASN A 275 22.47 -13.40 3.60
C ASN A 275 23.75 -13.23 4.45
N ASP A 276 23.89 -12.15 5.23
CA ASP A 276 24.95 -11.98 6.25
C ASP A 276 24.56 -12.63 7.58
N GLY A 277 24.08 -13.88 7.50
CA GLY A 277 23.52 -14.64 8.61
C GLY A 277 24.52 -14.93 9.72
N GLY A 278 24.45 -14.16 10.81
CA GLY A 278 24.60 -14.73 12.15
C GLY A 278 23.44 -15.70 12.38
N ALA A 279 23.72 -17.00 12.26
CA ALA A 279 22.75 -18.04 12.59
C ALA A 279 22.28 -17.89 14.05
N PRO A 280 20.99 -18.09 14.35
CA PRO A 280 20.55 -18.21 15.74
C PRO A 280 21.17 -19.49 16.30
N GLU A 281 21.96 -19.36 17.37
CA GLU A 281 22.46 -20.49 18.15
C GLU A 281 21.26 -21.33 18.60
N ALA A 282 21.25 -22.60 18.20
CA ALA A 282 20.42 -23.61 18.82
C ALA A 282 20.83 -23.69 20.30
N GLY A 283 19.91 -23.28 21.19
CA GLY A 283 20.10 -23.43 22.63
C GLY A 283 20.34 -24.91 22.99
N PRO A 284 21.12 -25.18 24.05
CA PRO A 284 21.51 -26.54 24.37
C PRO A 284 20.29 -27.33 24.84
N GLU A 285 20.13 -28.54 24.28
CA GLU A 285 19.30 -29.57 24.88
C GLU A 285 19.87 -29.95 26.26
N ALA A 286 19.06 -29.76 27.30
CA ALA A 286 19.12 -30.48 28.57
C ALA A 286 17.77 -30.38 29.29
#